data_AF-A0A916RU24-F1
#
_entry.id   AF-A0A916RU24-F1
#
_cell.length_a   1.000
_cell.length_b   1.000
_cell.length_c   1.000
_cell.angle_alpha   90.00
_cell.angle_beta   90.00
_cell.angle_gamma   90.00
#
_symmetry.space_group_name_H-M   'P 1'
#
loop_
_entity.id
_entity.type
_entity.pdbx_description
1 polymer ?
#
loop_
_entity_poly.entity_id
_entity_poly.type
_entity_poly.pdbx_seq_one_letter_code
_entity_poly.pdbx_strand_id
1 'polypeptide(L)'
;MQSHAADSELRERLGLIESMIAEGRRTTERWGWAFVLWGVVYIAAIGWSAKINNGWPWLVCVAVGLVVTGVGASLRVRHRPVTILGRAIGSIWIGLSVSMAVLFTTLGVTGRLVDQHVSVAMAAAMLGLANGASGMVLHWKPQIACAVVWWAAAVAACFGSEEQCGIVFIAAIFFCQIVFGVYAMVAEARKRNGLSHA
;
A
#
# COMPACT_ATOMS: atom_id res chain seq x y z
N MET A 1 9.57 44.34 15.50
CA MET A 1 10.70 43.39 15.46
C MET A 1 10.31 41.98 15.90
N GLN A 2 9.55 41.78 16.99
CA GLN A 2 9.12 40.44 17.43
C GLN A 2 8.19 39.71 16.43
N SER A 3 7.35 40.42 15.68
CA SER A 3 6.48 39.81 14.65
C SER A 3 7.26 39.19 13.49
N HIS A 4 8.29 39.88 12.99
CA HIS A 4 9.12 39.37 11.88
C HIS A 4 9.91 38.11 12.24
N ALA A 5 10.39 38.01 13.48
CA ALA A 5 11.11 36.82 13.95
C ALA A 5 10.19 35.59 14.06
N ALA A 6 8.97 35.78 14.57
CA ALA A 6 7.96 34.73 14.64
C ALA A 6 7.51 34.27 13.25
N ASP A 7 7.31 35.20 12.31
CA ASP A 7 6.94 34.88 10.93
C ASP A 7 8.05 34.10 10.20
N SER A 8 9.32 34.45 10.43
CA SER A 8 10.45 33.70 9.85
C SER A 8 10.56 32.28 10.41
N GLU A 9 10.37 32.11 11.73
CA GLU A 9 10.42 30.81 12.39
C GLU A 9 9.27 29.91 11.92
N LEU A 10 8.06 30.46 11.77
CA LEU A 10 6.91 29.74 11.21
C LEU A 10 7.17 29.28 9.78
N ARG A 11 7.73 30.14 8.94
CA ARG A 11 8.10 29.79 7.55
C ARG A 11 9.16 28.70 7.50
N GLU A 12 10.16 28.75 8.38
CA GLU A 12 11.20 27.72 8.45
C GLU A 12 10.62 26.36 8.88
N ARG A 13 9.76 26.34 9.90
CA ARG A 13 9.06 25.13 10.35
C ARG A 13 8.14 24.56 9.27
N LEU A 14 7.38 25.42 8.58
CA LEU A 14 6.53 25.02 7.46
C LEU A 14 7.37 24.44 6.31
N GLY A 15 8.46 25.11 5.94
CA GLY A 15 9.38 24.63 4.91
C GLY A 15 10.00 23.28 5.27
N LEU A 16 10.33 23.07 6.55
CA LEU A 16 10.81 21.78 7.05
C LEU A 16 9.73 20.69 6.91
N ILE A 17 8.49 20.96 7.31
CA ILE A 17 7.36 20.02 7.15
C ILE A 17 7.12 19.69 5.67
N GLU A 18 7.09 20.69 4.80
CA GLU A 18 6.90 20.49 3.36
C GLU A 18 8.03 19.64 2.75
N SER A 19 9.28 19.88 3.17
CA SER A 19 10.42 19.06 2.74
C SER A 19 10.29 17.61 3.22
N MET A 20 9.80 17.38 4.44
CA MET A 20 9.54 16.05 4.99
C MET A 20 8.41 15.34 4.23
N ILE A 21 7.34 16.07 3.87
CA ILE A 21 6.23 15.56 3.05
C ILE A 21 6.73 15.18 1.65
N ALA A 22 7.53 16.04 1.02
CA ALA A 22 8.10 15.75 -0.29
C ALA A 22 9.01 14.51 -0.28
N GLU A 23 9.82 14.34 0.76
CA GLU A 23 10.68 13.17 0.92
C GLU A 23 9.89 11.89 1.25
N GLY A 24 8.80 12.00 2.02
CA GLY A 24 7.86 10.89 2.24
C GLY A 24 7.20 10.41 0.94
N ARG A 25 6.81 11.33 0.05
CA ARG A 25 6.29 10.99 -1.28
C ARG A 25 7.34 10.27 -2.12
N ARG A 26 8.58 10.78 -2.16
CA ARG A 26 9.70 10.13 -2.87
C ARG A 26 9.99 8.73 -2.34
N THR A 27 9.92 8.56 -1.02
CA THR A 27 10.09 7.25 -0.40
C THR A 27 8.99 6.29 -0.87
N THR A 28 7.74 6.74 -0.88
CA THR A 28 6.60 5.93 -1.34
C THR A 28 6.71 5.61 -2.84
N GLU A 29 7.13 6.56 -3.66
CA GLU A 29 7.43 6.35 -5.09
C GLU A 29 8.50 5.27 -5.29
N ARG A 30 9.57 5.30 -4.50
CA ARG A 30 10.63 4.26 -4.50
C ARG A 30 10.13 2.87 -4.10
N TRP A 31 9.07 2.80 -3.31
CA TRP A 31 8.41 1.55 -2.95
C TRP A 31 7.34 1.11 -3.97
N GLY A 32 7.14 1.85 -5.07
CA GLY A 32 6.18 1.51 -6.13
C GLY A 32 6.32 0.09 -6.68
N TRP A 33 7.54 -0.44 -6.75
CA TRP A 33 7.78 -1.82 -7.16
C TRP A 33 7.15 -2.85 -6.21
N ALA A 34 7.07 -2.55 -4.91
CA ALA A 34 6.46 -3.45 -3.94
C ALA A 34 4.93 -3.48 -4.12
N PHE A 35 4.29 -2.35 -4.42
CA PHE A 35 2.87 -2.32 -4.80
C PHE A 35 2.60 -3.22 -6.02
N VAL A 36 3.42 -3.11 -7.07
CA VAL A 36 3.29 -3.98 -8.25
C VAL A 36 3.49 -5.45 -7.90
N LEU A 37 4.56 -5.77 -7.14
CA LEU A 37 4.83 -7.13 -6.68
C LEU A 37 3.63 -7.72 -5.94
N TRP A 38 3.11 -7.02 -4.94
CA TRP A 38 1.97 -7.49 -4.15
C TRP A 38 0.70 -7.62 -4.99
N GLY A 39 0.47 -6.72 -5.97
CA GLY A 39 -0.62 -6.87 -6.93
C GLY A 39 -0.53 -8.15 -7.75
N VAL A 40 0.66 -8.49 -8.24
CA VAL A 40 0.90 -9.74 -8.98
C VAL A 40 0.75 -10.96 -8.08
N VAL A 41 1.28 -10.90 -6.85
CA VAL A 41 1.16 -11.97 -5.85
C VAL A 41 -0.31 -12.26 -5.55
N TYR A 42 -1.15 -11.25 -5.37
CA TYR A 42 -2.58 -11.45 -5.12
C TYR A 42 -3.31 -12.07 -6.33
N ILE A 43 -3.04 -11.61 -7.55
CA ILE A 43 -3.65 -12.21 -8.75
C ILE A 43 -3.21 -13.67 -8.91
N ALA A 44 -1.94 -13.98 -8.66
CA ALA A 44 -1.42 -15.34 -8.68
C ALA A 44 -2.08 -16.23 -7.61
N ALA A 45 -2.26 -15.71 -6.40
CA ALA A 45 -2.94 -16.42 -5.31
C ALA A 45 -4.39 -16.75 -5.68
N ILE A 46 -5.15 -15.78 -6.19
CA ILE A 46 -6.54 -15.97 -6.64
C ILE A 46 -6.61 -17.02 -7.77
N GLY A 47 -5.75 -16.88 -8.78
CA GLY A 47 -5.71 -17.80 -9.92
C GLY A 47 -5.30 -19.24 -9.55
N TRP A 48 -4.43 -19.40 -8.55
CA TRP A 48 -4.07 -20.70 -8.01
C TRP A 48 -5.20 -21.28 -7.16
N SER A 49 -5.81 -20.51 -6.25
CA SER A 49 -6.94 -20.96 -5.45
C SER A 49 -8.15 -21.37 -6.29
N ALA A 50 -8.35 -20.79 -7.48
CA ALA A 50 -9.39 -21.24 -8.40
C ALA A 50 -9.18 -22.67 -8.93
N LYS A 51 -7.95 -23.18 -8.93
CA LYS A 51 -7.59 -24.53 -9.41
C LYS A 51 -7.50 -25.57 -8.30
N ILE A 52 -7.21 -25.14 -7.07
CA ILE A 52 -7.03 -26.03 -5.92
C ILE A 52 -7.92 -25.51 -4.78
N ASN A 53 -8.91 -26.30 -4.39
CA ASN A 53 -9.86 -25.97 -3.33
C ASN A 53 -9.24 -26.18 -1.93
N ASN A 54 -8.13 -25.48 -1.65
CA ASN A 54 -7.42 -25.52 -0.39
C ASN A 54 -6.78 -24.16 -0.10
N GLY A 55 -6.57 -23.80 1.17
CA GLY A 55 -6.06 -22.49 1.61
C GLY A 55 -4.54 -22.28 1.45
N TRP A 56 -3.80 -23.31 1.05
CA TRP A 56 -2.35 -23.26 0.86
C TRP A 56 -1.83 -22.21 -0.14
N PRO A 57 -2.49 -21.95 -1.29
CA PRO A 57 -2.01 -20.99 -2.26
C PRO A 57 -1.82 -19.59 -1.65
N TRP A 58 -2.72 -19.17 -0.77
CA TRP A 58 -2.63 -17.89 -0.07
C TRP A 58 -1.43 -17.82 0.88
N LEU A 59 -1.21 -18.85 1.70
CA LEU A 59 -0.07 -18.90 2.63
C LEU A 59 1.26 -18.88 1.87
N VAL A 60 1.38 -19.67 0.81
CA VAL A 60 2.59 -19.74 -0.02
C VAL A 60 2.84 -18.39 -0.71
N CYS A 61 1.81 -17.80 -1.33
CA CYS A 61 1.95 -16.51 -2.01
C CYS A 61 2.33 -15.37 -1.05
N VAL A 62 1.73 -15.32 0.14
CA VAL A 62 2.08 -14.34 1.18
C VAL A 62 3.52 -14.54 1.65
N ALA A 63 3.94 -15.79 1.92
CA ALA A 63 5.30 -16.09 2.34
C ALA A 63 6.33 -15.64 1.27
N VAL A 64 6.08 -15.97 0.00
CA VAL A 64 6.93 -15.54 -1.12
C VAL A 64 6.94 -14.01 -1.24
N GLY A 65 5.78 -13.35 -1.16
CA GLY A 65 5.66 -11.89 -1.21
C GLY A 65 6.47 -11.20 -0.10
N LEU A 66 6.40 -11.71 1.13
CA LEU A 66 7.17 -11.20 2.26
C LEU A 66 8.68 -11.38 2.06
N VAL A 67 9.12 -12.57 1.62
CA VAL A 67 10.55 -12.84 1.36
C VAL A 67 11.09 -11.94 0.26
N VAL A 68 10.39 -11.84 -0.88
CA VAL A 68 10.83 -10.99 -2.00
C VAL A 68 10.82 -9.52 -1.60
N THR A 69 9.83 -9.08 -0.82
CA THR A 69 9.79 -7.71 -0.30
C THR A 69 10.96 -7.45 0.65
N GLY A 70 11.26 -8.36 1.58
CA GLY A 70 12.35 -8.24 2.54
C GLY A 70 13.72 -8.21 1.88
N VAL A 71 13.98 -9.10 0.92
CA VAL A 71 15.21 -9.13 0.12
C VAL A 71 15.31 -7.90 -0.77
N GLY A 72 14.25 -7.53 -1.47
CA GLY A 72 14.23 -6.34 -2.32
C GLY A 72 14.43 -5.04 -1.51
N ALA A 73 13.92 -4.99 -0.29
CA ALA A 73 14.16 -3.89 0.64
C ALA A 73 15.63 -3.85 1.08
N SER A 74 16.20 -4.97 1.55
CA SER A 74 17.58 -5.01 2.02
C SER A 74 18.59 -4.63 0.95
N LEU A 75 18.35 -5.04 -0.31
CA LEU A 75 19.18 -4.67 -1.46
C LEU A 75 19.06 -3.18 -1.85
N ARG A 76 17.98 -2.50 -1.44
CA ARG A 76 17.69 -1.10 -1.79
C ARG A 76 17.83 -0.12 -0.63
N VAL A 77 18.16 -0.61 0.57
CA VAL A 77 18.55 0.25 1.70
C VAL A 77 19.90 0.88 1.37
N ARG A 78 19.87 2.09 0.80
CA ARG A 78 21.03 3.00 0.80
C ARG A 78 21.05 3.76 2.13
N HIS A 79 22.25 4.04 2.65
CA HIS A 79 22.56 4.75 3.91
C HIS A 79 22.02 6.20 4.01
N ARG A 80 20.74 6.44 3.69
CA ARG A 80 20.08 7.71 3.95
C ARG A 80 19.21 7.59 5.20
N PRO A 81 19.27 8.57 6.11
CA PRO A 81 18.45 8.56 7.32
C PRO A 81 16.97 8.56 6.93
N VAL A 82 16.22 7.59 7.45
CA VAL A 82 14.78 7.50 7.21
C VAL A 82 14.09 8.67 7.92
N THR A 83 13.31 9.45 7.18
CA THR A 83 12.56 10.58 7.75
C THR A 83 11.48 10.07 8.72
N ILE A 84 11.08 10.90 9.68
CA ILE A 84 9.97 10.58 10.61
C ILE A 84 8.71 10.20 9.83
N LEU A 85 8.45 10.88 8.70
CA LEU A 85 7.30 10.60 7.84
C LEU A 85 7.40 9.24 7.14
N GLY A 86 8.58 8.88 6.63
CA GLY A 86 8.83 7.56 6.05
C GLY A 86 8.65 6.44 7.08
N ARG A 87 9.08 6.65 8.33
CA ARG A 87 8.82 5.74 9.45
C ARG A 87 7.34 5.63 9.77
N ALA A 88 6.61 6.74 9.81
CA ALA A 88 5.17 6.73 10.08
C ALA A 88 4.42 5.91 9.03
N ILE A 89 4.69 6.16 7.74
CA ILE A 89 4.08 5.39 6.64
C ILE A 89 4.47 3.92 6.73
N GLY A 90 5.76 3.61 6.95
CA GLY A 90 6.23 2.24 7.16
C GLY A 90 5.47 1.54 8.30
N SER A 91 5.24 2.23 9.42
CA SER A 91 4.48 1.66 10.54
C SER A 91 3.01 1.39 10.22
N ILE A 92 2.36 2.20 9.38
CA ILE A 92 0.99 1.94 8.88
C ILE A 92 0.97 0.63 8.09
N TRP A 93 1.91 0.44 7.17
CA TRP A 93 1.97 -0.77 6.34
C TRP A 93 2.39 -2.02 7.12
N ILE A 94 3.31 -1.89 8.08
CA ILE A 94 3.68 -2.98 8.99
C ILE A 94 2.47 -3.36 9.86
N GLY A 95 1.79 -2.37 10.43
CA GLY A 95 0.58 -2.57 11.23
C GLY A 95 -0.51 -3.29 10.44
N LEU A 96 -0.81 -2.82 9.22
CA LEU A 96 -1.71 -3.49 8.28
C LEU A 96 -1.30 -4.96 8.08
N SER A 97 -0.03 -5.20 7.77
CA SER A 97 0.48 -6.54 7.45
C SER A 97 0.34 -7.48 8.64
N VAL A 98 0.69 -7.03 9.85
CA VAL A 98 0.53 -7.81 11.08
C VAL A 98 -0.95 -8.09 11.35
N SER A 99 -1.82 -7.09 11.24
CA SER A 99 -3.26 -7.26 11.43
C SER A 99 -3.87 -8.25 10.43
N MET A 100 -3.53 -8.15 9.14
CA MET A 100 -4.00 -9.10 8.12
C MET A 100 -3.46 -10.50 8.41
N ALA A 101 -2.17 -10.65 8.70
CA ALA A 101 -1.57 -11.96 8.99
C ALA A 101 -2.24 -12.64 10.18
N VAL A 102 -2.42 -11.94 11.30
CA VAL A 102 -3.06 -12.50 12.50
C VAL A 102 -4.51 -12.87 12.20
N LEU A 103 -5.27 -11.96 11.60
CA LEU A 103 -6.70 -12.15 11.35
C LEU A 103 -6.97 -13.30 10.37
N PHE A 104 -6.39 -13.26 9.17
CA PHE A 104 -6.65 -14.26 8.14
C PHE A 104 -6.07 -15.63 8.51
N THR A 105 -4.95 -15.70 9.22
CA THR A 105 -4.42 -16.99 9.71
C THR A 105 -5.35 -17.58 10.78
N THR A 106 -5.81 -16.77 11.74
CA THR A 106 -6.72 -17.25 12.79
C THR A 106 -8.06 -17.72 12.22
N LEU A 107 -8.64 -16.94 11.30
CA LEU A 107 -9.88 -17.31 10.61
C LEU A 107 -9.69 -18.57 9.75
N GLY A 108 -8.53 -18.73 9.12
CA GLY A 108 -8.18 -19.91 8.33
C GLY A 108 -8.05 -21.18 9.19
N VAL A 109 -7.29 -21.11 10.28
CA VAL A 109 -7.09 -22.24 11.22
C VAL A 109 -8.38 -22.66 11.91
N THR A 110 -9.25 -21.70 12.24
CA THR A 110 -10.55 -21.99 12.87
C THR A 110 -11.63 -22.42 11.88
N GLY A 111 -11.33 -22.44 10.57
CA GLY A 111 -12.30 -22.77 9.53
C GLY A 111 -13.45 -21.77 9.41
N ARG A 112 -13.31 -20.56 9.99
CA ARG A 112 -14.33 -19.50 9.96
C ARG A 112 -14.22 -18.60 8.73
N LEU A 113 -13.19 -18.81 7.92
CA LEU A 113 -12.95 -18.11 6.65
C LEU A 113 -13.78 -18.77 5.54
N VAL A 114 -15.09 -18.84 5.74
CA VAL A 114 -16.02 -19.56 4.84
C VAL A 114 -16.65 -18.61 3.80
N ASP A 115 -16.82 -17.33 4.15
CA ASP A 115 -17.47 -16.36 3.27
C ASP A 115 -16.45 -15.47 2.54
N GLN A 116 -16.44 -15.59 1.22
CA GLN A 116 -15.62 -14.78 0.31
C GLN A 116 -15.95 -13.29 0.42
N HIS A 117 -17.22 -12.93 0.62
CA HIS A 117 -17.67 -11.53 0.71
C HIS A 117 -17.03 -10.85 1.90
N VAL A 118 -17.11 -11.48 3.07
CA VAL A 118 -16.54 -10.97 4.32
C VAL A 118 -15.02 -10.83 4.19
N SER A 119 -14.36 -11.85 3.64
CA SER A 119 -12.90 -11.85 3.48
C SER A 119 -12.42 -10.73 2.55
N VAL A 120 -13.08 -10.56 1.40
CA VAL A 120 -12.79 -9.50 0.42
C VAL A 120 -13.09 -8.13 1.00
N ALA A 121 -14.24 -7.95 1.64
CA ALA A 121 -14.64 -6.67 2.24
C ALA A 121 -13.67 -6.23 3.34
N MET A 122 -13.24 -7.15 4.22
CA MET A 122 -12.26 -6.87 5.26
C MET A 122 -10.90 -6.49 4.65
N ALA A 123 -10.39 -7.28 3.70
CA ALA A 123 -9.12 -6.99 3.04
C ALA A 123 -9.15 -5.63 2.31
N ALA A 124 -10.22 -5.35 1.57
CA ALA A 124 -10.42 -4.10 0.86
C ALA A 124 -10.52 -2.90 1.80
N ALA A 125 -11.27 -3.02 2.90
CA ALA A 125 -11.39 -1.95 3.90
C ALA A 125 -10.04 -1.64 4.57
N MET A 126 -9.27 -2.67 4.92
CA MET A 126 -7.94 -2.53 5.52
C MET A 126 -6.93 -1.90 4.55
N LEU A 127 -6.92 -2.32 3.28
CA LEU A 127 -6.07 -1.72 2.24
C LEU A 127 -6.49 -0.27 1.94
N GLY A 128 -7.80 0.02 1.97
CA GLY A 128 -8.33 1.37 1.87
C GLY A 128 -7.85 2.26 3.01
N LEU A 129 -7.88 1.76 4.26
CA LEU A 129 -7.37 2.48 5.42
C LEU A 129 -5.87 2.80 5.29
N ALA A 130 -5.04 1.82 4.92
CA ALA A 130 -3.60 2.05 4.79
C ALA A 130 -3.26 3.07 3.70
N ASN A 131 -3.93 2.99 2.55
CA ASN A 131 -3.77 3.98 1.47
C ASN A 131 -4.33 5.36 1.86
N GLY A 132 -5.48 5.40 2.54
CA GLY A 132 -6.11 6.64 2.98
C GLY A 132 -5.26 7.37 4.01
N ALA A 133 -4.83 6.67 5.05
CA ALA A 133 -3.94 7.21 6.08
C ALA A 133 -2.61 7.69 5.47
N SER A 134 -1.98 6.88 4.62
CA SER A 134 -0.74 7.27 3.93
C SER A 134 -0.94 8.49 3.03
N GLY A 135 -2.03 8.52 2.27
CA GLY A 135 -2.36 9.61 1.34
C GLY A 135 -2.68 10.92 2.06
N MET A 136 -3.38 10.87 3.20
CA MET A 136 -3.67 12.03 4.05
C MET A 136 -2.38 12.59 4.67
N VAL A 137 -1.54 11.73 5.24
CA VAL A 137 -0.24 12.09 5.84
C VAL A 137 0.69 12.72 4.81
N LEU A 138 0.67 12.23 3.57
CA LEU A 138 1.50 12.75 2.48
C LEU A 138 0.85 13.90 1.69
N HIS A 139 -0.42 14.25 1.97
CA HIS A 139 -1.23 15.10 1.10
C HIS A 139 -1.16 14.69 -0.39
N TRP A 140 -1.18 13.39 -0.68
CA TRP A 140 -0.94 12.84 -2.01
C TRP A 140 -2.20 12.27 -2.65
N LYS A 141 -2.80 13.05 -3.56
CA LYS A 141 -4.08 12.73 -4.21
C LYS A 141 -4.15 11.34 -4.87
N PRO A 142 -3.13 10.85 -5.61
CA PRO A 142 -3.17 9.52 -6.21
C PRO A 142 -3.37 8.40 -5.18
N GLN A 143 -2.74 8.50 -4.01
CA GLN A 143 -2.87 7.49 -2.97
C GLN A 143 -4.24 7.56 -2.25
N ILE A 144 -4.78 8.77 -2.09
CA ILE A 144 -6.16 8.96 -1.62
C ILE A 144 -7.17 8.37 -2.62
N ALA A 145 -6.93 8.52 -3.93
CA ALA A 145 -7.78 7.90 -4.96
C ALA A 145 -7.79 6.37 -4.83
N CYS A 146 -6.62 5.76 -4.57
CA CYS A 146 -6.54 4.32 -4.30
C CYS A 146 -7.35 3.92 -3.06
N ALA A 147 -7.35 4.73 -2.00
CA ALA A 147 -8.15 4.50 -0.81
C ALA A 147 -9.66 4.47 -1.12
N VAL A 148 -10.12 5.44 -1.90
CA VAL A 148 -11.54 5.53 -2.32
C VAL A 148 -11.94 4.31 -3.13
N VAL A 149 -11.10 3.86 -4.07
CA VAL A 149 -11.36 2.65 -4.87
C VAL A 149 -11.43 1.41 -3.97
N TRP A 150 -10.52 1.29 -2.99
CA TRP A 150 -10.54 0.19 -2.03
C TRP A 150 -11.78 0.18 -1.13
N TRP A 151 -12.21 1.33 -0.63
CA TRP A 151 -13.45 1.41 0.15
C TRP A 151 -14.69 1.14 -0.71
N ALA A 152 -14.72 1.63 -1.95
CA ALA A 152 -15.78 1.30 -2.89
C ALA A 152 -15.84 -0.21 -3.15
N ALA A 153 -14.69 -0.87 -3.31
CA ALA A 153 -14.60 -2.32 -3.46
C ALA A 153 -15.09 -3.05 -2.20
N ALA A 154 -14.77 -2.55 -1.00
CA ALA A 154 -15.27 -3.12 0.25
C ALA A 154 -16.79 -3.03 0.36
N VAL A 155 -17.37 -1.88 0.02
CA VAL A 155 -18.83 -1.69 -0.01
C VAL A 155 -19.47 -2.61 -1.04
N ALA A 156 -18.94 -2.65 -2.26
CA ALA A 156 -19.46 -3.53 -3.32
C ALA A 156 -19.41 -5.01 -2.93
N ALA A 157 -18.37 -5.43 -2.21
CA ALA A 157 -18.24 -6.80 -1.72
C ALA A 157 -19.32 -7.20 -0.70
N CYS A 158 -19.96 -6.24 -0.02
CA CYS A 158 -21.06 -6.53 0.91
C CYS A 158 -22.41 -6.79 0.22
N PHE A 159 -22.57 -6.43 -1.05
CA PHE A 159 -23.86 -6.48 -1.76
C PHE A 159 -23.83 -7.28 -3.07
N GLY A 160 -22.65 -7.59 -3.59
CA GLY A 160 -22.47 -8.36 -4.82
C GLY A 160 -22.66 -9.86 -4.64
N SER A 161 -22.73 -10.59 -5.76
CA SER A 161 -22.56 -12.04 -5.79
C SER A 161 -21.08 -12.45 -5.62
N GLU A 162 -20.80 -13.73 -5.34
CA GLU A 162 -19.42 -14.23 -5.18
C GLU A 162 -18.54 -13.93 -6.40
N GLU A 163 -19.06 -14.12 -7.61
CA GLU A 163 -18.37 -13.82 -8.86
C GLU A 163 -18.05 -12.32 -8.98
N GLN A 164 -19.03 -11.46 -8.67
CA GLN A 164 -18.84 -10.01 -8.69
C GLN A 164 -17.82 -9.58 -7.63
N CYS A 165 -17.81 -10.19 -6.45
CA CYS A 165 -16.82 -9.92 -5.40
C CYS A 165 -15.40 -10.23 -5.87
N GLY A 166 -15.20 -11.37 -6.51
CA GLY A 166 -13.90 -11.74 -7.10
C GLY A 166 -13.45 -10.74 -8.16
N ILE A 167 -14.35 -10.38 -9.08
CA ILE A 167 -14.06 -9.42 -10.16
C ILE A 167 -13.73 -8.03 -9.61
N VAL A 168 -14.53 -7.53 -8.66
CA VAL A 168 -14.31 -6.22 -8.02
C VAL A 168 -12.98 -6.19 -7.29
N PHE A 169 -12.63 -7.27 -6.59
CA PHE A 169 -11.35 -7.35 -5.87
C PHE A 169 -10.17 -7.38 -6.84
N ILE A 170 -10.23 -8.16 -7.92
CA ILE A 170 -9.20 -8.18 -8.97
C ILE A 170 -9.05 -6.79 -9.62
N ALA A 171 -10.16 -6.12 -9.92
CA ALA A 171 -10.14 -4.77 -10.48
C ALA A 171 -9.47 -3.79 -9.51
N ALA A 172 -9.83 -3.83 -8.23
CA ALA A 172 -9.21 -2.99 -7.20
C ALA A 172 -7.71 -3.27 -7.05
N ILE A 173 -7.29 -4.55 -7.07
CA ILE A 173 -5.86 -4.92 -7.08
C ILE A 173 -5.16 -4.32 -8.30
N PHE A 174 -5.74 -4.47 -9.50
CA PHE A 174 -5.13 -3.96 -10.72
C PHE A 174 -4.92 -2.44 -10.66
N PHE A 175 -5.94 -1.66 -10.30
CA PHE A 175 -5.83 -0.21 -10.27
C PHE A 175 -4.98 0.29 -9.09
N CYS A 176 -5.24 -0.19 -7.88
CA CYS A 176 -4.64 0.37 -6.67
C CYS A 176 -3.25 -0.19 -6.35
N GLN A 177 -2.89 -1.37 -6.88
CA GLN A 177 -1.57 -1.96 -6.65
C GLN A 177 -0.71 -1.86 -7.92
N ILE A 178 -1.20 -2.39 -9.05
CA ILE A 178 -0.38 -2.48 -10.27
C ILE A 178 -0.26 -1.11 -10.95
N VAL A 179 -1.38 -0.49 -11.33
CA VAL A 179 -1.36 0.82 -12.02
C VAL A 179 -0.75 1.89 -11.14
N PHE A 180 -1.16 1.98 -9.87
CA PHE A 180 -0.56 2.89 -8.91
C PHE A 180 0.94 2.63 -8.68
N GLY A 181 1.35 1.37 -8.55
CA GLY A 181 2.76 1.00 -8.39
C GLY A 181 3.61 1.35 -9.60
N VAL A 182 3.10 1.13 -10.82
CA VAL A 182 3.75 1.57 -12.07
C VAL A 182 3.84 3.09 -12.13
N TYR A 183 2.77 3.80 -11.81
CA TYR A 183 2.76 5.26 -11.73
C TYR A 183 3.84 5.77 -10.75
N ALA A 184 3.93 5.18 -9.56
CA ALA A 184 4.93 5.49 -8.54
C ALA A 184 6.37 5.29 -9.06
N MET A 185 6.64 4.18 -9.75
CA MET A 185 7.95 3.92 -10.36
C MET A 185 8.30 4.89 -11.49
N VAL A 186 7.33 5.25 -12.34
CA VAL A 186 7.53 6.23 -13.41
C VAL A 186 7.79 7.62 -12.83
N ALA A 187 7.07 8.01 -11.77
CA ALA A 187 7.30 9.25 -11.06
C ALA A 187 8.71 9.32 -10.45
N GLU A 188 9.19 8.22 -9.85
CA GLU A 188 10.57 8.10 -9.35
C GLU A 188 11.59 8.25 -10.49
N ALA A 189 11.40 7.52 -11.59
CA ALA A 189 12.32 7.55 -12.73
C ALA A 189 12.44 8.94 -13.36
N ARG A 190 11.31 9.66 -13.53
CA ARG A 190 11.29 11.03 -14.06
C ARG A 190 12.09 11.98 -13.18
N LYS A 191 11.94 11.89 -11.86
CA LYS A 191 12.69 12.72 -10.90
C LYS A 191 14.17 12.41 -10.92
N ARG A 192 14.54 11.13 -11.04
CA ARG A 192 15.94 10.71 -11.16
C ARG A 192 16.60 11.27 -12.43
N ASN A 193 15.91 11.21 -13.57
CA ASN A 193 16.42 11.71 -14.84
C ASN A 193 16.48 13.25 -14.89
N GLY A 194 15.56 13.95 -14.24
CA GLY A 194 15.62 15.41 -14.11
C GLY A 194 16.82 15.91 -13.30
N LEU A 195 17.26 15.13 -12.30
CA LEU A 195 18.45 15.44 -11.49
C LEU A 195 19.78 15.11 -12.21
N SER A 196 19.78 14.29 -13.26
CA SER A 196 20.99 14.00 -14.04
C SER A 196 21.26 15.00 -15.17
N HIS A 197 20.28 15.88 -15.46
CA HIS A 197 20.39 16.92 -16.49
C HIS A 197 20.50 18.34 -15.93
N ALA A 198 20.50 18.49 -14.60
CA ALA A 198 20.69 19.75 -13.88
C ALA A 198 22.05 19.73 -13.17
#